data_AF-A0A1H7Z8R3-F1
#
_entry.id   AF-A0A1H7Z8R3-F1
#
_cell.length_a   1.000
_cell.length_b   1.000
_cell.length_c   1.000
_cell.angle_alpha   90.00
_cell.angle_beta   90.00
_cell.angle_gamma   90.00
#
_symmetry.space_group_name_H-M   'P 1'
#
loop_
_entity.id
_entity.type
_entity.pdbx_description
1 polymer ?
#
loop_
_entity_poly.entity_id
_entity_poly.type
_entity_poly.pdbx_seq_one_letter_code
_entity_poly.pdbx_strand_id
1 'polypeptide(L)'
;MLNDIKYELQYILSGKSEVKYGSIIQTVTGYLGRSKETGGLASKGKSFKSQEEIKLVDWINRNNFWYDAIDFSLFVSEGAEQKVYLKDENFVLKLNDSIYYESWLDYFYNLLLNNYFFPDTAYELIGFHMNSNILYAVVKQRFVKVDQLTDLAEVKIFLGNNGFENTRNNDYYNPDLGIILEDLHDENVLTQKGILYFIDTVFYLKSDVFWK
;
A
#
# COMPACT_ATOMS: atom_id res chain seq x y z
N MET A 1 19.90 -2.64 16.07
CA MET A 1 18.80 -1.66 15.90
C MET A 1 18.34 -1.59 14.44
N LEU A 2 19.14 -1.14 13.48
CA LEU A 2 18.74 -1.11 12.05
C LEU A 2 18.57 -2.50 11.41
N ASN A 3 19.45 -3.45 11.72
CA ASN A 3 19.26 -4.85 11.30
C ASN A 3 17.96 -5.46 11.85
N ASP A 4 17.55 -5.06 13.06
CA ASP A 4 16.34 -5.58 13.70
C ASP A 4 15.08 -5.09 12.97
N ILE A 5 15.05 -3.82 12.56
CA ILE A 5 13.96 -3.23 11.75
C ILE A 5 13.86 -3.92 10.39
N LYS A 6 14.99 -4.14 9.72
CA LYS A 6 15.01 -4.83 8.42
C LYS A 6 14.44 -6.25 8.52
N TYR A 7 14.87 -7.02 9.53
CA TYR A 7 14.32 -8.36 9.76
C TYR A 7 12.83 -8.33 10.12
N GLU A 8 12.40 -7.36 10.92
CA GLU A 8 10.99 -7.16 11.25
C GLU A 8 10.15 -6.91 9.99
N LEU A 9 10.59 -5.99 9.12
CA LEU A 9 9.93 -5.71 7.85
C LEU A 9 9.89 -6.95 6.93
N GLN A 10 10.99 -7.70 6.83
CA GLN A 10 11.00 -8.97 6.10
C GLN A 10 10.03 -10.00 6.71
N TYR A 11 9.91 -10.06 8.03
CA TYR A 11 8.94 -10.92 8.71
C TYR A 11 7.51 -10.47 8.45
N ILE A 12 7.24 -9.18 8.41
CA ILE A 12 5.93 -8.65 8.02
C ILE A 12 5.60 -9.05 6.58
N LEU A 13 6.49 -8.77 5.62
CA LEU A 13 6.23 -9.08 4.21
C LEU A 13 6.15 -10.59 3.91
N SER A 14 6.82 -11.42 4.71
CA SER A 14 6.73 -12.89 4.63
C SER A 14 5.60 -13.51 5.46
N GLY A 15 4.78 -12.70 6.15
CA GLY A 15 3.65 -13.17 6.95
C GLY A 15 4.03 -13.87 8.26
N LYS A 16 5.23 -13.60 8.80
CA LYS A 16 5.75 -14.13 10.08
C LYS A 16 5.51 -13.20 11.27
N SER A 17 5.23 -11.93 11.02
CA SER A 17 4.85 -10.91 12.00
C SER A 17 3.70 -10.09 11.42
N GLU A 18 2.89 -9.44 12.25
CA GLU A 18 1.72 -8.67 11.79
C GLU A 18 1.89 -7.17 12.05
N VAL A 19 1.28 -6.37 11.18
CA VAL A 19 1.04 -4.93 11.38
C VAL A 19 -0.46 -4.69 11.54
N LYS A 20 -0.84 -3.49 11.97
CA LYS A 20 -2.24 -3.08 12.01
C LYS A 20 -2.91 -3.37 10.66
N TYR A 21 -4.02 -4.09 10.70
CA TYR A 21 -4.77 -4.55 9.51
C TYR A 21 -3.99 -5.41 8.50
N GLY A 22 -2.86 -6.01 8.90
CA GLY A 22 -1.99 -6.80 8.02
C GLY A 22 -2.49 -8.21 7.70
N SER A 23 -3.26 -8.84 8.58
CA SER A 23 -3.60 -10.28 8.51
C SER A 23 -4.19 -10.72 7.15
N ILE A 24 -5.19 -10.00 6.63
CA ILE A 24 -5.80 -10.33 5.33
C ILE A 24 -4.83 -10.04 4.18
N ILE A 25 -4.13 -8.91 4.24
CA ILE A 25 -3.15 -8.53 3.21
C ILE A 25 -2.09 -9.62 3.10
N GLN A 26 -1.56 -10.09 4.23
CA GLN A 26 -0.56 -11.16 4.31
C GLN A 26 -1.10 -12.52 3.87
N THR A 27 -2.36 -12.81 4.13
CA THR A 27 -3.02 -14.02 3.62
C THR A 27 -3.04 -14.02 2.10
N VAL A 28 -3.37 -12.88 1.49
CA VAL A 28 -3.38 -12.71 0.03
C VAL A 28 -1.96 -12.78 -0.55
N THR A 29 -0.98 -12.06 0.02
CA THR A 29 0.41 -12.13 -0.46
C THR A 29 0.98 -13.53 -0.35
N GLY A 30 0.70 -14.25 0.74
CA GLY A 30 1.11 -15.65 0.92
C GLY A 30 0.45 -16.62 -0.06
N TYR A 31 -0.77 -16.34 -0.52
CA TYR A 31 -1.40 -17.10 -1.60
C TYR A 31 -0.73 -16.83 -2.95
N LEU A 32 -0.47 -15.56 -3.28
CA LEU A 32 0.23 -15.17 -4.51
C LEU A 32 1.68 -15.71 -4.54
N GLY A 33 2.41 -15.64 -3.43
CA GLY A 33 3.79 -16.13 -3.31
C GLY A 33 3.94 -17.63 -3.53
N ARG A 34 3.11 -18.47 -2.88
CA ARG A 34 3.16 -19.95 -3.05
C ARG A 34 2.90 -20.38 -4.49
N SER A 35 2.07 -19.64 -5.20
CA SER A 35 1.73 -19.94 -6.59
C SER A 35 2.87 -19.62 -7.58
N LYS A 36 3.86 -18.81 -7.17
CA LYS A 36 5.05 -18.46 -7.96
C LYS A 36 6.10 -19.57 -7.92
N GLU A 37 6.19 -20.28 -6.80
CA GLU A 37 7.10 -21.43 -6.64
C GLU A 37 6.65 -22.65 -7.47
N THR A 38 5.33 -22.81 -7.65
CA THR A 38 4.75 -23.92 -8.43
C THR A 38 4.70 -23.68 -9.94
N GLY A 39 4.88 -22.44 -10.41
CA GLY A 39 4.84 -22.08 -11.83
C GLY A 39 6.23 -21.64 -12.32
N GLY A 40 6.93 -22.53 -13.03
CA GLY A 40 8.30 -22.29 -13.47
C GLY A 40 8.53 -21.01 -14.29
N LEU A 41 9.73 -20.43 -14.12
CA LEU A 41 10.45 -19.45 -14.96
C LEU A 41 9.61 -18.46 -15.80
N ALA A 42 9.35 -17.31 -15.18
CA ALA A 42 9.50 -15.94 -15.72
C ALA A 42 8.82 -15.60 -17.07
N SER A 43 7.55 -15.21 -17.03
CA SER A 43 7.07 -14.15 -17.94
C SER A 43 7.37 -12.79 -17.31
N LYS A 44 8.30 -12.00 -17.86
CA LYS A 44 8.53 -10.62 -17.39
C LYS A 44 7.46 -9.67 -17.97
N GLY A 45 7.00 -8.70 -17.18
CA GLY A 45 6.09 -7.61 -17.61
C GLY A 45 4.60 -7.88 -17.39
N LYS A 46 3.72 -7.17 -18.12
CA LYS A 46 2.24 -7.21 -17.99
C LYS A 46 1.63 -8.62 -17.86
N SER A 47 2.22 -9.61 -18.53
CA SER A 47 1.80 -11.02 -18.45
C SER A 47 1.87 -11.59 -17.03
N PHE A 48 2.86 -11.18 -16.23
CA PHE A 48 3.00 -11.58 -14.83
C PHE A 48 1.86 -11.04 -13.97
N LYS A 49 1.59 -9.74 -14.08
CA LYS A 49 0.53 -9.08 -13.31
C LYS A 49 -0.86 -9.65 -13.65
N SER A 50 -1.12 -9.91 -14.93
CA SER A 50 -2.36 -10.59 -15.35
C SER A 50 -2.48 -12.01 -14.79
N GLN A 51 -1.38 -12.76 -14.63
CA GLN A 51 -1.40 -14.07 -13.97
C GLN A 51 -1.70 -13.96 -12.47
N GLU A 52 -1.14 -12.96 -11.79
CA GLU A 52 -1.48 -12.67 -10.39
C GLU A 52 -2.95 -12.30 -10.25
N GLU A 53 -3.49 -11.50 -11.16
CA GLU A 53 -4.90 -11.12 -11.16
C GLU A 53 -5.83 -12.34 -11.31
N ILE A 54 -5.54 -13.26 -12.23
CA ILE A 54 -6.31 -14.51 -12.38
C ILE A 54 -6.31 -15.31 -11.08
N LYS A 55 -5.14 -15.46 -10.45
CA LYS A 55 -5.01 -16.17 -9.17
C LYS A 55 -5.75 -15.45 -8.06
N LEU A 56 -5.70 -14.13 -8.05
CA LEU A 56 -6.37 -13.30 -7.06
C LEU A 56 -7.89 -13.45 -7.19
N VAL A 57 -8.44 -13.41 -8.40
CA VAL A 57 -9.86 -13.69 -8.68
C VAL A 57 -10.27 -15.08 -8.20
N ASP A 58 -9.46 -16.11 -8.46
CA ASP A 58 -9.70 -17.46 -7.93
C ASP A 58 -9.74 -17.49 -6.39
N TRP A 59 -8.82 -16.79 -5.74
CA TRP A 59 -8.80 -16.69 -4.27
C TRP A 59 -10.03 -15.95 -3.74
N ILE A 60 -10.40 -14.83 -4.37
CA ILE A 60 -11.56 -14.02 -3.99
C ILE A 60 -12.83 -14.88 -4.07
N ASN A 61 -13.02 -15.62 -5.16
CA ASN A 61 -14.16 -16.52 -5.35
C ASN A 61 -14.21 -17.63 -4.28
N ARG A 62 -13.08 -18.26 -3.97
CA ARG A 62 -13.01 -19.33 -2.97
C ARG A 62 -13.28 -18.86 -1.55
N ASN A 63 -12.92 -17.62 -1.24
CA ASN A 63 -13.06 -17.04 0.11
C ASN A 63 -14.27 -16.11 0.24
N ASN A 64 -15.10 -15.97 -0.80
CA ASN A 64 -16.23 -15.05 -0.86
C ASN A 64 -15.83 -13.62 -0.45
N PHE A 65 -14.73 -13.10 -1.01
CA PHE A 65 -14.11 -11.84 -0.59
C PHE A 65 -14.41 -10.66 -1.53
N TRP A 66 -15.55 -10.74 -2.23
CA TRP A 66 -16.10 -9.63 -3.02
C TRP A 66 -16.74 -8.58 -2.12
N TYR A 67 -16.66 -7.31 -2.51
CA TYR A 67 -17.22 -6.17 -1.79
C TYR A 67 -18.03 -5.29 -2.76
N ASP A 68 -19.34 -5.53 -2.79
CA ASP A 68 -20.28 -4.80 -3.66
C ASP A 68 -21.06 -3.70 -2.92
N ALA A 69 -20.91 -3.60 -1.60
CA ALA A 69 -21.56 -2.61 -0.76
C ALA A 69 -20.83 -1.25 -0.81
N ILE A 70 -20.63 -0.72 -2.02
CA ILE A 70 -20.00 0.57 -2.28
C ILE A 70 -21.09 1.56 -2.65
N ASP A 71 -21.24 2.62 -1.84
CA ASP A 71 -22.13 3.73 -2.19
C ASP A 71 -21.39 4.72 -3.08
N PHE A 72 -21.58 4.58 -4.39
CA PHE A 72 -20.96 5.44 -5.39
C PHE A 72 -21.43 6.90 -5.33
N SER A 73 -22.53 7.20 -4.62
CA SER A 73 -23.00 8.59 -4.44
C SER A 73 -22.13 9.38 -3.45
N LEU A 74 -21.36 8.70 -2.60
CA LEU A 74 -20.49 9.28 -1.59
C LEU A 74 -19.08 9.59 -2.12
N PHE A 75 -18.94 9.82 -3.42
CA PHE A 75 -17.68 10.13 -4.07
C PHE A 75 -17.03 11.39 -3.50
N VAL A 76 -15.72 11.33 -3.25
CA VAL A 76 -14.91 12.43 -2.70
C VAL A 76 -13.94 12.96 -3.75
N SER A 77 -13.12 12.06 -4.30
CA SER A 77 -12.06 12.40 -5.23
C SER A 77 -11.67 11.18 -6.09
N GLU A 78 -11.07 11.47 -7.24
CA GLU A 78 -10.50 10.49 -8.16
C GLU A 78 -9.10 10.95 -8.56
N GLY A 79 -8.12 10.09 -8.33
CA GLY A 79 -6.80 10.12 -8.96
C GLY A 79 -6.77 9.16 -10.15
N ALA A 80 -5.61 9.03 -10.80
CA ALA A 80 -5.48 8.16 -11.96
C ALA A 80 -5.66 6.66 -11.64
N GLU A 81 -5.36 6.23 -10.41
CA GLU A 81 -5.51 4.83 -9.93
C GLU A 81 -6.57 4.59 -8.88
N GLN A 82 -7.04 5.66 -8.24
CA GLN A 82 -7.80 5.52 -7.00
C GLN A 82 -9.06 6.35 -7.01
N LYS A 83 -10.17 5.70 -6.64
CA LYS A 83 -11.45 6.35 -6.38
C LYS A 83 -11.74 6.33 -4.89
N VAL A 84 -12.02 7.50 -4.32
CA VAL A 84 -12.24 7.70 -2.89
C VAL A 84 -13.72 7.97 -2.63
N TYR A 85 -14.30 7.23 -1.68
CA TYR A 85 -15.69 7.37 -1.26
C TYR A 85 -15.77 7.54 0.26
N LEU A 86 -16.61 8.45 0.75
CA LEU A 86 -16.89 8.53 2.19
C LEU A 86 -17.61 7.25 2.62
N LYS A 87 -17.15 6.67 3.72
CA LYS A 87 -17.86 5.57 4.39
C LYS A 87 -18.68 6.10 5.56
N ASP A 88 -18.05 6.93 6.38
CA ASP A 88 -18.63 7.60 7.54
C ASP A 88 -17.75 8.83 7.90
N GLU A 89 -18.00 9.47 9.03
CA GLU A 89 -17.27 10.67 9.46
C GLU A 89 -15.77 10.44 9.72
N ASN A 90 -15.35 9.18 9.89
CA ASN A 90 -14.01 8.77 10.32
C ASN A 90 -13.25 7.96 9.27
N PHE A 91 -13.92 7.45 8.23
CA PHE A 91 -13.31 6.54 7.26
C PHE A 91 -13.71 6.83 5.82
N VAL A 92 -12.78 6.53 4.91
CA VAL A 92 -13.00 6.48 3.47
C VAL A 92 -12.78 5.06 2.95
N LEU A 93 -13.46 4.73 1.86
CA LEU A 93 -13.17 3.59 1.00
C LEU A 93 -12.36 4.05 -0.20
N LYS A 94 -11.34 3.26 -0.54
CA LYS A 94 -10.47 3.49 -1.69
C LYS A 94 -10.51 2.25 -2.58
N LEU A 95 -10.80 2.45 -3.86
CA LEU A 95 -10.74 1.41 -4.89
C LEU A 95 -9.45 1.62 -5.67
N ASN A 96 -8.53 0.67 -5.64
CA ASN A 96 -7.24 0.75 -6.32
C ASN A 96 -7.09 -0.44 -7.28
N ASP A 97 -6.83 -0.16 -8.56
CA ASP A 97 -6.64 -1.17 -9.62
C ASP A 97 -5.18 -1.66 -9.75
N SER A 98 -4.32 -1.20 -8.83
CA SER A 98 -2.88 -1.42 -8.77
C SER A 98 -2.09 -0.89 -9.96
N ILE A 99 -2.63 -0.10 -10.90
CA ILE A 99 -1.99 0.18 -12.21
C ILE A 99 -0.56 0.74 -12.12
N TYR A 100 -0.23 1.50 -11.06
CA TYR A 100 1.10 2.05 -10.81
C TYR A 100 2.14 1.04 -10.31
N TYR A 101 1.71 -0.15 -9.88
CA TYR A 101 2.59 -1.20 -9.37
C TYR A 101 2.91 -2.22 -10.46
N GLU A 102 4.15 -2.73 -10.46
CA GLU A 102 4.59 -3.77 -11.41
C GLU A 102 3.78 -5.07 -11.25
N SER A 103 3.30 -5.36 -10.04
CA SER A 103 2.53 -6.55 -9.70
C SER A 103 1.49 -6.25 -8.59
N TRP A 104 0.50 -7.15 -8.43
CA TRP A 104 -0.42 -7.09 -7.29
C TRP A 104 0.31 -7.33 -5.97
N LEU A 105 1.34 -8.19 -5.98
CA LEU A 105 2.17 -8.43 -4.81
C LEU A 105 2.87 -7.14 -4.32
N ASP A 106 3.40 -6.33 -5.25
CA ASP A 106 4.03 -5.05 -4.92
C ASP A 106 3.03 -4.06 -4.31
N TYR A 107 1.79 -4.01 -4.83
CA TYR A 107 0.72 -3.21 -4.23
C TYR A 107 0.42 -3.66 -2.79
N PHE A 108 0.31 -4.96 -2.52
CA PHE A 108 0.06 -5.43 -1.16
C PHE A 108 1.24 -5.18 -0.21
N TYR A 109 2.48 -5.28 -0.71
CA TYR A 109 3.66 -4.86 0.06
C TYR A 109 3.64 -3.37 0.37
N ASN A 110 3.20 -2.52 -0.57
CA ASN A 110 3.00 -1.11 -0.31
C ASN A 110 2.04 -0.86 0.86
N LEU A 111 0.90 -1.56 0.90
CA LEU A 111 -0.04 -1.44 2.01
C LEU A 111 0.58 -1.86 3.35
N LEU A 112 1.33 -2.98 3.38
CA LEU A 112 1.99 -3.46 4.60
C LEU A 112 3.05 -2.48 5.10
N LEU A 113 3.85 -1.90 4.18
CA LEU A 113 4.86 -0.91 4.51
C LEU A 113 4.24 0.39 5.03
N ASN A 114 3.17 0.88 4.38
CA ASN A 114 2.42 2.02 4.90
C ASN A 114 1.89 1.72 6.31
N ASN A 115 1.32 0.54 6.55
CA ASN A 115 0.76 0.19 7.85
C ASN A 115 1.83 0.07 8.95
N TYR A 116 3.08 -0.21 8.59
CA TYR A 116 4.23 -0.21 9.50
C TYR A 116 4.71 1.22 9.79
N PHE A 117 5.04 1.99 8.74
CA PHE A 117 5.63 3.32 8.89
C PHE A 117 4.62 4.39 9.33
N PHE A 118 3.35 4.24 8.92
CA PHE A 118 2.27 5.22 9.11
C PHE A 118 0.99 4.55 9.66
N PRO A 119 1.02 3.98 10.89
CA PRO A 119 -0.09 3.20 11.44
C PRO A 119 -1.37 4.02 11.70
N ASP A 120 -1.26 5.34 11.77
CA ASP A 120 -2.37 6.28 11.94
C ASP A 120 -3.29 6.35 10.71
N THR A 121 -2.75 6.05 9.53
CA THR A 121 -3.42 6.01 8.22
C THR A 121 -3.34 4.60 7.62
N ALA A 122 -3.23 3.58 8.48
CA ALA A 122 -3.17 2.19 8.04
C ALA A 122 -4.39 1.80 7.17
N TYR A 123 -4.11 1.07 6.09
CA TYR A 123 -5.07 0.51 5.17
C TYR A 123 -5.57 -0.85 5.67
N GLU A 124 -6.89 -1.03 5.66
CA GLU A 124 -7.54 -2.32 5.89
C GLU A 124 -8.10 -2.84 4.57
N LEU A 125 -7.59 -3.96 4.07
CA LEU A 125 -8.15 -4.63 2.90
C LEU A 125 -9.46 -5.32 3.29
N ILE A 126 -10.60 -4.80 2.80
CA ILE A 126 -11.94 -5.26 3.18
C ILE A 126 -12.63 -6.09 2.10
N GLY A 127 -12.06 -6.14 0.90
CA GLY A 127 -12.57 -6.96 -0.19
C GLY A 127 -12.05 -6.49 -1.56
N PHE A 128 -12.68 -7.02 -2.60
CA PHE A 128 -12.41 -6.65 -3.98
C PHE A 128 -13.69 -6.34 -4.73
N HIS A 129 -13.60 -5.47 -5.73
CA HIS A 129 -14.74 -5.10 -6.56
C HIS A 129 -14.35 -5.22 -8.03
N MET A 130 -15.23 -5.79 -8.85
CA MET A 130 -15.04 -5.89 -10.29
C MET A 130 -15.92 -4.88 -11.00
N ASN A 131 -15.32 -3.97 -11.76
CA ASN A 131 -16.07 -3.01 -12.57
C ASN A 131 -15.46 -2.90 -13.96
N SER A 132 -16.27 -3.06 -15.01
CA SER A 132 -15.83 -3.00 -16.42
C SER A 132 -14.60 -3.85 -16.74
N ASN A 133 -14.52 -5.07 -16.18
CA ASN A 133 -13.37 -5.99 -16.27
C ASN A 133 -12.06 -5.48 -15.64
N ILE A 134 -12.13 -4.47 -14.78
CA ILE A 134 -11.02 -4.00 -13.96
C ILE A 134 -11.27 -4.47 -12.54
N LEU A 135 -10.30 -5.19 -11.99
CA LEU A 135 -10.30 -5.62 -10.59
C LEU A 135 -9.77 -4.49 -9.72
N TYR A 136 -10.53 -4.11 -8.70
CA TYR A 136 -10.14 -3.14 -7.69
C TYR A 136 -9.99 -3.82 -6.34
N ALA A 137 -8.87 -3.58 -5.65
CA ALA A 137 -8.79 -3.79 -4.21
C ALA A 137 -9.60 -2.70 -3.51
N VAL A 138 -10.47 -3.10 -2.60
CA VAL A 138 -11.25 -2.18 -1.75
C VAL A 138 -10.57 -2.11 -0.41
N VAL A 139 -9.97 -0.95 -0.10
CA VAL A 139 -9.32 -0.69 1.17
C VAL A 139 -10.06 0.39 1.96
N LYS A 140 -10.14 0.22 3.27
CA LYS A 140 -10.67 1.21 4.21
C LYS A 140 -9.49 1.93 4.86
N GLN A 141 -9.55 3.26 4.90
CA GLN A 141 -8.53 4.09 5.52
C GLN A 141 -9.20 5.16 6.39
N ARG A 142 -8.52 5.57 7.47
CA ARG A 142 -8.96 6.70 8.29
C ARG A 142 -9.09 7.97 7.43
N PHE A 143 -10.21 8.67 7.57
CA PHE A 143 -10.40 10.00 7.01
C PHE A 143 -9.75 11.05 7.91
N VAL A 144 -8.85 11.85 7.36
CA VAL A 144 -8.15 12.91 8.08
C VAL A 144 -8.66 14.26 7.60
N LYS A 145 -9.25 15.05 8.51
CA LYS A 145 -9.70 16.41 8.23
C LYS A 145 -8.51 17.35 8.34
N VAL A 146 -8.05 17.87 7.21
CA VAL A 146 -6.96 18.85 7.14
C VAL A 146 -7.39 20.14 7.83
N ASP A 147 -6.54 20.69 8.71
CA ASP A 147 -6.76 22.00 9.35
C ASP A 147 -5.68 23.03 9.01
N GLN A 148 -4.58 22.60 8.36
CA GLN A 148 -3.50 23.47 7.91
C GLN A 148 -2.78 22.88 6.70
N LEU A 149 -2.10 23.74 5.94
CA LEU A 149 -1.21 23.31 4.87
C LEU A 149 -0.02 22.55 5.45
N THR A 150 0.42 21.51 4.76
CA THR A 150 1.57 20.70 5.16
C THR A 150 2.87 21.42 4.80
N ASP A 151 3.78 21.51 5.78
CA ASP A 151 5.13 22.01 5.55
C ASP A 151 6.05 20.86 5.11
N LEU A 152 6.47 20.87 3.84
CA LEU A 152 7.36 19.86 3.29
C LEU A 152 8.74 19.84 3.97
N ALA A 153 9.17 20.92 4.62
CA ALA A 153 10.39 20.91 5.43
C ALA A 153 10.23 20.03 6.68
N GLU A 154 9.07 20.06 7.33
CA GLU A 154 8.76 19.17 8.45
C GLU A 154 8.68 17.72 8.01
N VAL A 155 8.10 17.44 6.84
CA VAL A 155 8.08 16.09 6.23
C VAL A 155 9.50 15.58 6.03
N LYS A 156 10.38 16.41 5.47
CA LYS A 156 11.79 16.06 5.24
C LYS A 156 12.53 15.76 6.56
N ILE A 157 12.30 16.57 7.59
CA ILE A 157 12.88 16.34 8.93
C ILE A 157 12.35 15.05 9.54
N PHE A 158 11.03 14.82 9.47
CA PHE A 158 10.39 13.61 9.97
C PHE A 158 10.98 12.36 9.33
N LEU A 159 11.09 12.33 7.99
CA LEU A 159 11.62 11.19 7.26
C LEU A 159 13.12 11.00 7.51
N GLY A 160 13.89 12.10 7.56
CA GLY A 160 15.31 12.08 7.93
C GLY A 160 15.56 11.44 9.29
N ASN A 161 14.73 11.76 10.29
CA ASN A 161 14.80 11.15 11.62
C ASN A 161 14.44 9.65 11.62
N ASN A 162 13.76 9.17 10.58
CA ASN A 162 13.43 7.75 10.36
C ASN A 162 14.39 7.06 9.37
N GLY A 163 15.54 7.67 9.08
CA GLY A 163 16.60 7.08 8.24
C GLY A 163 16.33 7.15 6.73
N PHE A 164 15.35 7.95 6.30
CA PHE A 164 15.10 8.22 4.90
C PHE A 164 15.87 9.44 4.43
N GLU A 165 16.66 9.27 3.36
CA GLU A 165 17.40 10.33 2.71
C GLU A 165 16.60 10.87 1.53
N ASN A 166 16.38 12.19 1.49
CA ASN A 166 15.76 12.83 0.34
C ASN A 166 16.68 12.74 -0.88
N THR A 167 16.18 12.19 -1.99
CA THR A 167 16.99 11.96 -3.19
C THR A 167 16.77 13.05 -4.24
N ARG A 168 15.56 13.15 -4.78
CA ARG A 168 15.13 14.17 -5.75
C ARG A 168 13.69 14.56 -5.45
N ASN A 169 13.34 15.83 -5.63
CA ASN A 169 12.01 16.34 -5.33
C ASN A 169 11.59 15.92 -3.90
N ASN A 170 10.45 15.27 -3.75
CA ASN A 170 9.99 14.69 -2.49
C ASN A 170 10.05 13.16 -2.50
N ASP A 171 11.01 12.59 -3.23
CA ASP A 171 11.30 11.16 -3.17
C ASP A 171 12.40 10.89 -2.13
N TYR A 172 12.32 9.73 -1.50
CA TYR A 172 13.16 9.36 -0.38
C TYR A 172 13.68 7.93 -0.51
N TYR A 173 14.88 7.70 0.01
CA TYR A 173 15.52 6.39 0.01
C TYR A 173 16.10 6.09 1.37
N ASN A 174 15.80 4.92 1.91
CA ASN A 174 16.48 4.38 3.08
C ASN A 174 17.54 3.36 2.62
N PRO A 175 18.85 3.70 2.66
CA PRO A 175 19.91 2.84 2.15
C PRO A 175 20.10 1.55 2.96
N ASP A 176 19.84 1.60 4.26
CA ASP A 176 20.03 0.44 5.15
C ASP A 176 18.90 -0.58 4.99
N LEU A 177 17.68 -0.11 4.78
CA LEU A 177 16.52 -0.96 4.54
C LEU A 177 16.41 -1.36 3.07
N GLY A 178 16.91 -0.56 2.13
CA GLY A 178 16.70 -0.78 0.70
C GLY A 178 15.28 -0.43 0.25
N ILE A 179 14.69 0.61 0.85
CA ILE A 179 13.31 1.04 0.60
C ILE A 179 13.32 2.41 -0.05
N ILE A 180 12.57 2.56 -1.15
CA ILE A 180 12.28 3.85 -1.78
C ILE A 180 10.85 4.23 -1.39
N LEU A 181 10.64 5.49 -1.05
CA LEU A 181 9.33 6.09 -0.79
C LEU A 181 9.16 7.29 -1.70
N GLU A 182 8.24 7.19 -2.63
CA GLU A 182 7.94 8.20 -3.65
C GLU A 182 6.56 8.82 -3.41
N ASP A 183 6.25 9.84 -4.21
CA ASP A 183 4.95 10.51 -4.30
C ASP A 183 4.52 11.28 -3.04
N LEU A 184 5.49 11.77 -2.27
CA LEU A 184 5.22 12.58 -1.07
C LEU A 184 5.08 14.07 -1.39
N HIS A 185 3.99 14.44 -2.06
CA HIS A 185 3.61 15.84 -2.21
C HIS A 185 2.67 16.30 -1.08
N ASP A 186 2.38 17.60 -1.06
CA ASP A 186 1.54 18.26 -0.06
C ASP A 186 0.09 17.78 -0.06
N GLU A 187 -0.38 17.11 -1.12
CA GLU A 187 -1.70 16.46 -1.15
C GLU A 187 -1.69 15.04 -0.56
N ASN A 188 -0.54 14.35 -0.57
CA ASN A 188 -0.37 12.99 -0.03
C ASN A 188 0.16 12.97 1.41
N VAL A 189 0.57 14.12 1.94
CA VAL A 189 0.88 14.29 3.36
C VAL A 189 -0.04 15.36 3.92
N LEU A 190 -0.96 14.93 4.78
CA LEU A 190 -1.96 15.78 5.40
C LEU A 190 -1.49 16.22 6.78
N THR A 191 -1.84 17.43 7.20
CA THR A 191 -1.56 17.90 8.55
C THR A 191 -2.84 18.21 9.31
N GLN A 192 -2.94 17.63 10.52
CA GLN A 192 -4.03 17.91 11.45
C GLN A 192 -3.43 18.14 12.85
N LYS A 193 -3.68 19.32 13.42
CA LYS A 193 -3.20 19.71 14.77
C LYS A 193 -1.67 19.53 14.94
N GLY A 194 -0.90 19.83 13.90
CA GLY A 194 0.56 19.68 13.89
C GLY A 194 1.06 18.23 13.79
N ILE A 195 0.19 17.25 13.51
CA ILE A 195 0.57 15.86 13.27
C ILE A 195 0.49 15.59 11.76
N LEU A 196 1.56 14.97 11.22
CA LEU A 196 1.64 14.53 9.83
C LEU A 196 0.92 13.19 9.65
N TYR A 197 0.08 13.10 8.63
CA TYR A 197 -0.65 11.91 8.23
C TYR A 197 -0.35 11.60 6.77
N PHE A 198 0.27 10.45 6.53
CA PHE A 198 0.69 10.03 5.20
C PHE A 198 -0.40 9.18 4.55
N ILE A 199 -0.83 9.56 3.35
CA ILE A 199 -1.81 8.83 2.55
C ILE A 199 -1.27 8.64 1.15
N ASP A 200 -1.77 7.63 0.45
CA ASP A 200 -1.44 7.34 -0.95
C ASP A 200 0.07 7.25 -1.21
N THR A 201 0.79 6.71 -0.22
CA THR A 201 2.23 6.52 -0.28
C THR A 201 2.60 5.42 -1.27
N VAL A 202 3.74 5.58 -1.94
CA VAL A 202 4.26 4.61 -2.89
C VAL A 202 5.64 4.10 -2.45
N PHE A 203 5.69 2.86 -1.98
CA PHE A 203 6.90 2.17 -1.56
C PHE A 203 7.41 1.22 -2.65
N TYR A 204 8.72 1.25 -2.88
CA TYR A 204 9.43 0.27 -3.69
C TYR A 204 10.56 -0.41 -2.91
N LEU A 205 10.80 -1.68 -3.20
CA LEU A 205 11.87 -2.46 -2.57
C LEU A 205 13.03 -2.66 -3.55
N LYS A 206 14.22 -2.19 -3.18
CA LYS A 206 15.46 -2.62 -3.83
C LYS A 206 15.79 -4.03 -3.38
N SER A 207 15.35 -5.02 -4.15
CA SER A 207 15.43 -6.43 -3.76
C SER A 207 16.85 -6.90 -3.43
N ASP A 208 17.86 -6.36 -4.10
CA ASP A 208 19.28 -6.66 -3.87
C ASP A 208 19.84 -6.04 -2.58
N VAL A 209 19.08 -5.18 -1.90
CA VAL A 209 19.40 -4.65 -0.58
C VAL A 209 18.42 -5.23 0.43
N PHE A 210 17.11 -5.05 0.22
CA PHE A 210 16.07 -5.40 1.18
C PHE A 210 16.06 -6.89 1.57
N TRP A 211 16.32 -7.82 0.64
CA TRP A 211 16.27 -9.26 0.91
C TRP A 211 17.61 -9.91 1.25
N LYS A 212 18.72 -9.15 1.24
CA LYS A 212 20.04 -9.63 1.69
C LYS A 212 20.18 -9.54 3.19
#